data_AF-A0A4T0X2C5-F1
#
_entry.id   AF-A0A4T0X2C5-F1
#
_cell.length_a   1.000
_cell.length_b   1.000
_cell.length_c   1.000
_cell.angle_alpha   90.00
_cell.angle_beta   90.00
_cell.angle_gamma   90.00
#
_symmetry.space_group_name_H-M   'P 1'
#
loop_
_entity.id
_entity.type
_entity.pdbx_description
1 polymer ?
#
loop_
_entity_poly.entity_id
_entity_poly.type
_entity_poly.pdbx_seq_one_letter_code
_entity_poly.pdbx_strand_id
1 'polypeptide(L)'
;MTVHSAKIDSHRGETVPTVISASFIISAITAFSELHELVLPEFLAQAGHYQFLTNIALCLSTLYFAVNFLYHYTTWPLVYRIKVYLSAVCLSLNFVVSIVYWSLKFLVPALIMTKNETIPLFLDIKIHALPLLATATDYFAYMDRWDLSYATGYLFVSILSGLYWFWLEYLIQDGASYPYPFLNVERNLRIVIFLIVSLIAFGAFCLGKLLHPQFIPELEKAEEDLKKEE
;
A
#
# COMPACT_ATOMS: atom_id res chain seq x y z
N MET A 1 -33.57 -20.36 -2.88
CA MET A 1 -32.72 -19.21 -3.24
C MET A 1 -32.40 -18.46 -1.96
N THR A 2 -31.33 -18.88 -1.29
CA THR A 2 -30.79 -18.16 -0.12
C THR A 2 -30.19 -16.85 -0.63
N VAL A 3 -30.77 -15.73 -0.20
CA VAL A 3 -30.17 -14.41 -0.40
C VAL A 3 -28.86 -14.43 0.36
N HIS A 4 -27.74 -14.57 -0.34
CA HIS A 4 -26.42 -14.46 0.26
C HIS A 4 -26.30 -13.03 0.76
N SER A 5 -26.51 -12.83 2.06
CA SER A 5 -26.34 -11.55 2.73
C SER A 5 -24.97 -11.00 2.34
N ALA A 6 -24.92 -9.81 1.75
CA ALA A 6 -23.65 -9.22 1.39
C ALA A 6 -22.81 -9.06 2.66
N LYS A 7 -21.61 -9.64 2.69
CA LYS A 7 -20.67 -9.48 3.81
C LYS A 7 -20.45 -7.98 4.07
N ILE A 8 -20.61 -7.56 5.32
CA ILE A 8 -20.48 -6.18 5.78
C ILE A 8 -19.52 -6.22 6.97
N ASP A 9 -18.52 -5.33 6.99
CA ASP A 9 -17.65 -5.14 8.15
C ASP A 9 -18.49 -4.71 9.35
N SER A 10 -18.18 -5.30 10.49
CA SER A 10 -18.79 -4.99 11.78
C SER A 10 -18.79 -3.49 12.13
N HIS A 11 -17.78 -2.74 11.66
CA HIS A 11 -17.59 -1.30 11.94
C HIS A 11 -18.17 -0.37 10.86
N ARG A 12 -19.02 -0.86 9.95
CA ARG A 12 -19.63 -0.02 8.92
C ARG A 12 -20.50 1.08 9.55
N GLY A 13 -20.37 2.30 9.03
CA GLY A 13 -21.08 3.47 9.55
C GLY A 13 -20.49 4.08 10.84
N GLU A 14 -19.42 3.51 11.40
CA GLU A 14 -18.76 4.08 12.57
C GLU A 14 -17.99 5.38 12.26
N THR A 15 -17.97 6.28 13.24
CA THR A 15 -17.34 7.59 13.11
C THR A 15 -15.81 7.51 13.03
N VAL A 16 -15.18 6.63 13.81
CA VAL A 16 -13.70 6.58 13.91
C VAL A 16 -13.02 6.19 12.60
N PRO A 17 -13.35 5.06 11.93
CA PRO A 17 -12.75 4.71 10.64
C PRO A 17 -13.06 5.73 9.53
N THR A 18 -14.23 6.39 9.61
CA THR A 18 -14.57 7.51 8.73
C THR A 18 -13.64 8.72 8.93
N VAL A 19 -13.35 9.09 10.18
CA VAL A 19 -12.43 10.19 10.53
C VAL A 19 -10.99 9.84 10.12
N ILE A 20 -10.55 8.59 10.30
CA ILE A 20 -9.24 8.13 9.82
C ILE A 20 -9.14 8.33 8.31
N SER A 21 -10.17 7.90 7.56
CA SER A 21 -10.22 8.05 6.11
C SER A 21 -10.15 9.50 5.67
N ALA A 22 -10.96 10.38 6.26
CA ALA A 22 -10.96 11.81 5.94
C ALA A 22 -9.62 12.47 6.28
N SER A 23 -9.04 12.14 7.45
CA SER A 23 -7.75 12.69 7.89
C SER A 23 -6.62 12.27 6.97
N PHE A 24 -6.60 11.01 6.53
CA PHE A 24 -5.62 10.52 5.58
C PHE A 24 -5.74 11.24 4.24
N ILE A 25 -6.96 11.39 3.70
CA ILE A 25 -7.19 12.08 2.42
C ILE A 25 -6.68 13.53 2.50
N ILE A 26 -6.97 14.25 3.58
CA ILE A 26 -6.48 15.62 3.78
C ILE A 26 -4.95 15.64 3.81
N SER A 27 -4.33 14.73 4.57
CA SER A 27 -2.87 14.62 4.61
C SER A 27 -2.27 14.31 3.23
N ALA A 28 -2.88 13.39 2.48
CA ALA A 28 -2.44 13.02 1.15
C ALA A 28 -2.50 14.20 0.17
N ILE A 29 -3.55 15.03 0.22
CA ILE A 29 -3.64 16.26 -0.60
C ILE A 29 -2.45 17.18 -0.33
N THR A 30 -2.09 17.39 0.95
CA THR A 30 -0.92 18.22 1.28
C THR A 30 0.39 17.58 0.80
N ALA A 31 0.52 16.26 0.93
CA ALA A 31 1.69 15.53 0.45
C ALA A 31 1.83 15.61 -1.07
N PHE A 32 0.73 15.53 -1.84
CA PHE A 32 0.77 15.71 -3.29
C PHE A 32 1.21 17.12 -3.69
N SER A 33 0.76 18.16 -2.96
CA SER A 33 1.21 19.53 -3.18
C SER A 33 2.71 19.67 -2.94
N GLU A 34 3.20 19.17 -1.80
CA GLU A 34 4.63 19.21 -1.45
C GLU A 34 5.49 18.41 -2.42
N LEU A 35 5.01 17.25 -2.90
CA LEU A 35 5.69 16.45 -3.92
C LEU A 35 5.78 17.19 -5.25
N HIS A 36 4.74 17.93 -5.64
CA HIS A 36 4.74 18.69 -6.89
C HIS A 36 5.73 19.87 -6.86
N GLU A 37 5.93 20.47 -5.69
CA GLU A 37 6.88 21.57 -5.49
C GLU A 37 8.34 21.07 -5.36
N LEU A 38 8.54 19.77 -5.07
CA LEU A 38 9.86 19.19 -4.91
C LEU A 38 10.59 19.10 -6.26
N VAL A 39 11.63 19.92 -6.45
CA VAL A 39 12.44 19.88 -7.67
C VAL A 39 13.30 18.61 -7.69
N LEU A 40 13.06 17.76 -8.69
CA LEU A 40 13.88 16.58 -8.94
C LEU A 40 15.21 16.96 -9.62
N PRO A 41 16.32 16.28 -9.32
CA PRO A 41 17.53 16.35 -10.14
C PRO A 41 17.24 15.96 -11.59
N GLU A 42 17.98 16.53 -12.53
CA GLU A 42 17.75 16.36 -13.98
C GLU A 42 17.59 14.89 -14.40
N PHE A 43 18.46 14.01 -13.90
CA PHE A 43 18.46 12.58 -14.22
C PHE A 43 17.21 11.83 -13.71
N LEU A 44 16.48 12.38 -12.73
CA LEU A 44 15.20 11.87 -12.25
C LEU A 44 14.02 12.63 -12.87
N ALA A 45 14.18 13.94 -13.12
CA ALA A 45 13.13 14.80 -13.64
C ALA A 45 12.56 14.29 -14.98
N GLN A 46 13.40 13.69 -15.83
CA GLN A 46 13.00 13.12 -17.12
C GLN A 46 11.95 12.00 -17.00
N ALA A 47 12.05 11.15 -15.97
CA ALA A 47 11.06 10.11 -15.66
C ALA A 47 9.94 10.58 -14.73
N GLY A 48 10.11 11.76 -14.10
CA GLY A 48 9.11 12.43 -13.28
C GLY A 48 8.85 11.79 -11.92
N HIS A 49 7.89 12.34 -11.17
CA HIS A 49 7.59 11.90 -9.79
C HIS A 49 6.94 10.52 -9.70
N TYR A 50 6.33 10.02 -10.77
CA TYR A 50 5.61 8.74 -10.73
C TYR A 50 6.47 7.54 -11.10
N GLN A 51 7.79 7.72 -11.24
CA GLN A 51 8.73 6.59 -11.19
C GLN A 51 8.89 6.03 -9.77
N PHE A 52 8.68 6.86 -8.74
CA PHE A 52 8.85 6.46 -7.34
C PHE A 52 7.65 5.61 -6.88
N LEU A 53 7.93 4.38 -6.44
CA LEU A 53 6.90 3.48 -5.93
C LEU A 53 6.13 4.09 -4.75
N THR A 54 6.81 4.90 -3.92
CA THR A 54 6.20 5.65 -2.81
C THR A 54 5.06 6.56 -3.27
N ASN A 55 5.21 7.25 -4.41
CA ASN A 55 4.18 8.16 -4.90
C ASN A 55 2.99 7.39 -5.49
N ILE A 56 3.24 6.26 -6.16
CA ILE A 56 2.19 5.34 -6.62
C ILE A 56 1.43 4.76 -5.41
N ALA A 57 2.14 4.38 -4.36
CA ALA A 57 1.54 3.87 -3.13
C ALA A 57 0.66 4.91 -2.42
N LEU A 58 1.08 6.18 -2.42
CA LEU A 58 0.25 7.29 -1.92
C LEU A 58 -1.04 7.45 -2.76
N CYS A 59 -0.98 7.34 -4.08
CA CYS A 59 -2.17 7.35 -4.95
C CYS A 59 -3.12 6.21 -4.62
N LEU A 60 -2.62 4.97 -4.52
CA LEU A 60 -3.44 3.80 -4.19
C LEU A 60 -4.03 3.90 -2.78
N SER A 61 -3.26 4.38 -1.80
CA SER A 61 -3.75 4.60 -0.44
C SER A 61 -4.83 5.69 -0.39
N THR A 62 -4.68 6.75 -1.17
CA THR A 62 -5.70 7.80 -1.29
C THR A 62 -6.98 7.26 -1.91
N LEU A 63 -6.87 6.46 -2.97
CA LEU A 63 -8.01 5.76 -3.57
C LEU A 63 -8.67 4.82 -2.56
N TYR A 64 -7.88 4.04 -1.82
CA TYR A 64 -8.38 3.16 -0.77
C TYR A 64 -9.19 3.92 0.27
N PHE A 65 -8.66 4.99 0.84
CA PHE A 65 -9.37 5.76 1.86
C PHE A 65 -10.57 6.52 1.32
N ALA A 66 -10.57 6.92 0.04
CA ALA A 66 -11.77 7.46 -0.62
C ALA A 66 -12.86 6.39 -0.75
N VAL A 67 -12.51 5.17 -1.16
CA VAL A 67 -13.45 4.03 -1.21
C VAL A 67 -13.92 3.64 0.19
N ASN A 68 -13.03 3.65 1.19
CA ASN A 68 -13.36 3.37 2.58
C ASN A 68 -14.35 4.39 3.13
N PHE A 69 -14.08 5.68 2.91
CA PHE A 69 -15.01 6.75 3.28
C PHE A 69 -16.40 6.52 2.65
N LEU A 70 -16.45 6.21 1.34
CA LEU A 70 -17.71 5.92 0.64
C LEU A 70 -18.41 4.67 1.19
N TYR A 71 -17.66 3.66 1.61
CA TYR A 71 -18.19 2.41 2.17
C TYR A 71 -19.03 2.63 3.44
N HIS A 72 -18.63 3.58 4.30
CA HIS A 72 -19.40 3.92 5.50
C HIS A 72 -20.78 4.53 5.20
N TYR A 73 -20.98 5.07 3.99
CA TYR A 73 -22.23 5.73 3.58
C TYR A 73 -23.02 4.99 2.49
N THR A 74 -22.50 3.87 1.95
CA THR A 74 -23.14 3.15 0.83
C THR A 74 -23.31 1.67 1.13
N THR A 75 -24.39 1.07 0.64
CA THR A 75 -24.71 -0.37 0.80
C THR A 75 -24.26 -1.22 -0.38
N TRP A 76 -23.47 -0.66 -1.31
CA TRP A 76 -23.13 -1.32 -2.56
C TRP A 76 -22.10 -2.45 -2.36
N PRO A 77 -22.42 -3.71 -2.69
CA PRO A 77 -21.49 -4.82 -2.49
C PRO A 77 -20.17 -4.66 -3.26
N LEU A 78 -20.18 -3.94 -4.38
CA LEU A 78 -18.99 -3.64 -5.16
C LEU A 78 -18.01 -2.75 -4.38
N VAL A 79 -18.50 -1.75 -3.64
CA VAL A 79 -17.66 -0.84 -2.84
C VAL A 79 -16.95 -1.62 -1.74
N TYR A 80 -17.65 -2.51 -1.05
CA TYR A 80 -17.06 -3.43 -0.07
C TYR A 80 -15.97 -4.30 -0.69
N ARG A 81 -16.25 -4.96 -1.83
CA ARG A 81 -15.25 -5.81 -2.50
C ARG A 81 -14.01 -5.00 -2.86
N ILE A 82 -14.16 -3.84 -3.51
CA ILE A 82 -13.04 -2.98 -3.89
C ILE A 82 -12.25 -2.55 -2.64
N LYS A 83 -12.91 -2.16 -1.55
CA LYS A 83 -12.27 -1.83 -0.26
C LYS A 83 -11.39 -2.98 0.24
N VAL A 84 -11.91 -4.21 0.27
CA VAL A 84 -11.15 -5.38 0.76
C VAL A 84 -9.90 -5.64 -0.09
N TYR A 85 -10.01 -5.63 -1.42
CA TYR A 85 -8.85 -5.81 -2.31
C TYR A 85 -7.84 -4.66 -2.16
N LEU A 86 -8.31 -3.40 -2.14
CA LEU A 86 -7.44 -2.24 -1.97
C LEU A 86 -6.77 -2.22 -0.61
N SER A 87 -7.44 -2.62 0.47
CA SER A 87 -6.87 -2.74 1.81
C SER A 87 -5.68 -3.71 1.80
N ALA A 88 -5.86 -4.91 1.23
CA ALA A 88 -4.81 -5.92 1.12
C ALA A 88 -3.60 -5.44 0.29
N VAL A 89 -3.87 -4.79 -0.85
CA VAL A 89 -2.84 -4.22 -1.71
C VAL A 89 -2.09 -3.10 -0.98
N CYS A 90 -2.81 -2.13 -0.40
CA CYS A 90 -2.21 -0.95 0.20
C CYS A 90 -1.43 -1.30 1.48
N LEU A 91 -1.93 -2.20 2.33
CA LEU A 91 -1.16 -2.63 3.51
C LEU A 91 0.17 -3.29 3.11
N SER A 92 0.12 -4.20 2.15
CA SER A 92 1.31 -4.91 1.66
C SER A 92 2.31 -3.99 0.97
N LEU A 93 1.81 -3.08 0.12
CA LEU A 93 2.63 -2.10 -0.59
C LEU A 93 3.25 -1.07 0.35
N ASN A 94 2.46 -0.50 1.27
CA ASN A 94 2.95 0.49 2.23
C ASN A 94 3.93 -0.12 3.22
N PHE A 95 3.81 -1.41 3.54
CA PHE A 95 4.79 -2.14 4.33
C PHE A 95 6.15 -2.16 3.64
N VAL A 96 6.18 -2.52 2.35
CA VAL A 96 7.42 -2.47 1.54
C VAL A 96 7.97 -1.05 1.48
N VAL A 97 7.13 -0.08 1.11
CA VAL A 97 7.53 1.32 0.97
C VAL A 97 8.13 1.86 2.26
N SER A 98 7.54 1.60 3.43
CA SER A 98 8.08 2.02 4.73
C SER A 98 9.36 1.27 5.10
N ILE A 99 9.28 -0.06 5.18
CA ILE A 99 10.31 -0.87 5.81
C ILE A 99 11.56 -0.92 4.94
N VAL A 100 11.43 -1.08 3.62
CA VAL A 100 12.59 -1.08 2.72
C VAL A 100 13.22 0.32 2.71
N TYR A 101 12.43 1.39 2.59
CA TYR A 101 12.95 2.75 2.55
C TYR A 101 13.74 3.10 3.80
N TRP A 102 13.16 2.97 4.99
CA TRP A 102 13.84 3.38 6.21
C TRP A 102 14.98 2.44 6.60
N SER A 103 14.88 1.14 6.31
CA SER A 103 16.03 0.24 6.51
C SER A 103 17.21 0.66 5.65
N LEU A 104 16.99 0.97 4.37
CA LEU A 104 18.05 1.47 3.50
C LEU A 104 18.53 2.86 3.92
N LYS A 105 17.63 3.78 4.23
CA LYS A 105 17.97 5.15 4.65
C LYS A 105 18.86 5.17 5.90
N PHE A 106 18.61 4.30 6.88
CA PHE A 106 19.38 4.28 8.12
C PHE A 106 20.64 3.42 8.05
N LEU A 107 20.61 2.29 7.34
CA LEU A 107 21.71 1.33 7.33
C LEU A 107 22.67 1.53 6.15
N VAL A 108 22.14 1.87 4.97
CA VAL A 108 22.93 2.01 3.74
C VAL A 108 22.40 3.17 2.87
N PRO A 109 22.47 4.43 3.33
CA PRO A 109 21.81 5.56 2.66
C PRO A 109 22.21 5.75 1.18
N ALA A 110 23.44 5.36 0.82
CA ALA A 110 23.94 5.42 -0.55
C ALA A 110 23.13 4.58 -1.56
N LEU A 111 22.31 3.64 -1.08
CA LEU A 111 21.42 2.84 -1.92
C LEU A 111 20.12 3.56 -2.27
N ILE A 112 19.69 4.54 -1.47
CA ILE A 112 18.38 5.21 -1.62
C ILE A 112 18.48 6.68 -2.01
N MET A 113 19.57 7.37 -1.65
CA MET A 113 19.74 8.81 -1.89
C MET A 113 21.11 9.11 -2.47
N THR A 114 21.18 10.06 -3.42
CA THR A 114 22.47 10.59 -3.89
C THR A 114 22.98 11.72 -2.99
N LYS A 115 24.24 12.12 -3.15
CA LYS A 115 24.87 13.14 -2.32
C LYS A 115 24.13 14.48 -2.47
N ASN A 116 23.60 15.01 -1.37
CA ASN A 116 22.83 16.27 -1.24
C ASN A 116 21.32 16.19 -1.53
N GLU A 117 20.79 15.02 -1.88
CA GLU A 117 19.33 14.85 -1.89
C GLU A 117 18.82 14.78 -0.45
N THR A 118 17.83 15.60 -0.11
CA THR A 118 17.13 15.52 1.18
C THR A 118 15.65 15.72 0.95
N ILE A 119 14.84 14.91 1.63
CA ILE A 119 13.39 15.08 1.67
C ILE A 119 13.07 15.71 3.02
N PRO A 120 12.25 16.79 3.08
CA PRO A 120 11.78 17.35 4.34
C PRO A 120 11.17 16.26 5.23
N LEU A 121 11.55 16.21 6.51
CA LEU A 121 11.16 15.13 7.43
C LEU A 121 9.63 14.92 7.47
N PHE A 122 8.86 16.00 7.47
CA PHE A 122 7.39 15.89 7.49
C PHE A 122 6.84 15.27 6.21
N LEU A 123 7.38 15.64 5.04
CA LEU A 123 7.01 15.00 3.78
C LEU A 123 7.40 13.52 3.80
N ASP A 124 8.60 13.19 4.31
CA ASP A 124 9.07 11.82 4.43
C ASP A 124 8.13 10.94 5.26
N ILE A 125 7.66 11.45 6.40
CA ILE A 125 6.67 10.78 7.25
C ILE A 125 5.34 10.62 6.53
N LYS A 126 4.85 11.66 5.84
CA LYS A 126 3.56 11.65 5.13
C LYS A 126 3.49 10.60 4.03
N ILE A 127 4.59 10.33 3.34
CA ILE A 127 4.60 9.44 2.17
C ILE A 127 5.12 8.03 2.46
N HIS A 128 5.97 7.86 3.49
CA HIS A 128 6.46 6.54 3.88
C HIS A 128 5.66 5.96 5.04
N ALA A 129 5.57 6.68 6.17
CA ALA A 129 5.06 6.13 7.43
C ALA A 129 3.53 6.16 7.52
N LEU A 130 2.94 7.32 7.25
CA LEU A 130 1.51 7.56 7.48
C LEU A 130 0.62 6.62 6.64
N PRO A 131 0.93 6.29 5.37
CA PRO A 131 0.15 5.34 4.60
C PRO A 131 0.14 3.94 5.22
N LEU A 132 1.28 3.48 5.76
CA LEU A 132 1.34 2.18 6.45
C LEU A 132 0.55 2.21 7.76
N LEU A 133 0.75 3.24 8.58
CA LEU A 133 0.07 3.35 9.88
C LEU A 133 -1.45 3.45 9.71
N ALA A 134 -1.91 4.25 8.75
CA ALA A 134 -3.32 4.42 8.49
C ALA A 134 -3.95 3.11 7.97
N THR A 135 -3.35 2.45 6.96
CA THR A 135 -3.91 1.20 6.42
C THR A 135 -3.84 0.05 7.43
N ALA A 136 -2.79 -0.03 8.23
CA ALA A 136 -2.67 -1.01 9.31
C ALA A 136 -3.73 -0.76 10.40
N THR A 137 -3.91 0.49 10.83
CA THR A 137 -4.92 0.84 11.84
C THR A 137 -6.32 0.49 11.34
N ASP A 138 -6.65 0.86 10.11
CA ASP A 138 -7.95 0.54 9.52
C ASP A 138 -8.18 -0.97 9.46
N TYR A 139 -7.21 -1.73 8.93
CA TYR A 139 -7.34 -3.19 8.79
C TYR A 139 -7.42 -3.93 10.13
N PHE A 140 -6.50 -3.65 11.06
CA PHE A 140 -6.40 -4.41 12.30
C PHE A 140 -7.43 -3.99 13.35
N ALA A 141 -7.98 -2.78 13.28
CA ALA A 141 -8.93 -2.29 14.30
C ALA A 141 -10.37 -2.16 13.80
N TYR A 142 -10.61 -2.02 12.48
CA TYR A 142 -11.94 -1.67 11.96
C TYR A 142 -12.40 -2.50 10.75
N MET A 143 -11.65 -3.52 10.35
CA MET A 143 -12.03 -4.41 9.25
C MET A 143 -12.13 -5.85 9.70
N ASP A 144 -13.04 -6.58 9.07
CA ASP A 144 -13.03 -8.03 9.14
C ASP A 144 -11.79 -8.57 8.41
N ARG A 145 -11.36 -9.77 8.80
CA ARG A 145 -10.22 -10.46 8.18
C ARG A 145 -10.45 -10.60 6.68
N TRP A 146 -9.41 -10.35 5.87
CA TRP A 146 -9.55 -10.45 4.41
C TRP A 146 -9.96 -11.87 3.98
N ASP A 147 -11.04 -11.95 3.22
CA ASP A 147 -11.50 -13.17 2.55
C ASP A 147 -10.77 -13.39 1.21
N LEU A 148 -9.44 -13.26 1.23
CA LEU A 148 -8.56 -13.45 0.07
C LEU A 148 -7.69 -14.68 0.29
N SER A 149 -7.64 -15.61 -0.66
CA SER A 149 -6.74 -16.75 -0.57
C SER A 149 -5.27 -16.31 -0.66
N TYR A 150 -4.34 -17.11 -0.13
CA TYR A 150 -2.91 -16.85 -0.31
C TYR A 150 -2.48 -16.84 -1.77
N ALA A 151 -3.07 -17.72 -2.60
CA ALA A 151 -2.83 -17.73 -4.04
C ALA A 151 -3.29 -16.42 -4.71
N THR A 152 -4.44 -15.90 -4.30
CA THR A 152 -4.96 -14.61 -4.75
C THR A 152 -3.99 -13.48 -4.35
N GLY A 153 -3.54 -13.43 -3.09
CA GLY A 153 -2.56 -12.45 -2.63
C GLY A 153 -1.25 -12.49 -3.42
N TYR A 154 -0.71 -13.70 -3.65
CA TYR A 154 0.51 -13.89 -4.45
C TYR A 154 0.35 -13.42 -5.89
N LEU A 155 -0.80 -13.72 -6.51
CA LEU A 155 -1.12 -13.28 -7.86
C LEU A 155 -1.16 -11.76 -7.97
N PHE A 156 -1.82 -11.07 -7.04
CA PHE A 156 -1.87 -9.59 -7.05
C PHE A 156 -0.50 -8.98 -6.90
N VAL A 157 0.32 -9.46 -5.96
CA VAL A 157 1.69 -8.95 -5.77
C VAL A 157 2.52 -9.16 -7.03
N SER A 158 2.40 -10.33 -7.66
CA SER A 158 3.12 -10.65 -8.90
C SER A 158 2.70 -9.76 -10.07
N ILE A 159 1.38 -9.54 -10.25
CA ILE A 159 0.84 -8.66 -11.29
C ILE A 159 1.29 -7.22 -11.06
N LEU A 160 1.15 -6.69 -9.85
CA LEU A 160 1.52 -5.31 -9.53
C LEU A 160 3.02 -5.07 -9.67
N SER A 161 3.85 -6.02 -9.26
CA SER A 161 5.30 -5.98 -9.45
C SER A 161 5.67 -5.94 -10.93
N GLY A 162 5.03 -6.79 -11.75
CA GLY A 162 5.21 -6.78 -13.20
C GLY A 162 4.74 -5.47 -13.85
N LEU A 163 3.59 -4.94 -13.43
CA LEU A 163 3.08 -3.64 -13.92
C LEU A 163 4.05 -2.51 -13.57
N TYR A 164 4.60 -2.49 -12.36
CA TYR A 164 5.59 -1.49 -11.96
C TYR A 164 6.89 -1.64 -12.76
N TRP A 165 7.34 -2.88 -13.03
CA TRP A 165 8.48 -3.14 -13.91
C TRP A 165 8.26 -2.51 -15.29
N PHE A 166 7.14 -2.82 -15.95
CA PHE A 166 6.85 -2.28 -17.29
C PHE A 166 6.66 -0.76 -17.28
N TRP A 167 6.09 -0.22 -16.20
CA TRP A 167 5.97 1.22 -16.01
C TRP A 167 7.35 1.90 -15.92
N LEU A 168 8.29 1.34 -15.17
CA LEU A 168 9.66 1.86 -15.14
C LEU A 168 10.36 1.72 -16.49
N GLU A 169 10.25 0.57 -17.18
CA GLU A 169 10.85 0.42 -18.52
C GLU A 169 10.25 1.41 -19.53
N TYR A 170 8.99 1.82 -19.36
CA TYR A 170 8.38 2.88 -20.16
C TYR A 170 8.97 4.26 -19.82
N LEU A 171 9.11 4.61 -18.53
CA LEU A 171 9.59 5.91 -18.08
C LEU A 171 11.11 6.10 -18.24
N ILE A 172 11.91 5.05 -17.99
CA ILE A 172 13.37 5.10 -17.99
C ILE A 172 13.88 4.89 -19.42
N GLN A 173 13.77 5.93 -20.24
CA GLN A 173 14.36 6.02 -21.57
C GLN A 173 15.72 6.73 -21.54
N ASP A 174 16.36 6.92 -22.70
CA ASP A 174 17.68 7.54 -22.84
C ASP A 174 17.81 8.84 -22.03
N GLY A 175 18.71 8.83 -21.02
CA GLY A 175 19.02 9.97 -20.16
C GLY A 175 18.34 9.96 -18.78
N ALA A 176 17.28 9.17 -18.59
CA ALA A 176 16.64 9.00 -17.29
C ALA A 176 17.33 7.91 -16.45
N SER A 177 17.20 8.02 -15.13
CA SER A 177 17.68 6.99 -14.19
C SER A 177 16.54 6.42 -13.36
N TYR A 178 16.74 5.21 -12.83
CA TYR A 178 15.80 4.64 -11.88
C TYR A 178 15.70 5.49 -10.60
N PRO A 179 14.55 5.46 -9.89
CA PRO A 179 14.27 6.30 -8.73
C PRO A 179 15.31 6.19 -7.61
N TYR A 180 15.97 5.03 -7.50
CA TYR A 180 16.91 4.75 -6.44
C TYR A 180 18.21 4.18 -6.99
N PRO A 181 19.37 4.55 -6.43
CA PRO A 181 20.67 3.99 -6.81
C PRO A 181 20.69 2.45 -6.83
N PHE A 182 20.02 1.77 -5.88
CA PHE A 182 19.98 0.30 -5.84
C PHE A 182 19.29 -0.35 -7.06
N LEU A 183 18.50 0.40 -7.83
CA LEU A 183 17.87 -0.07 -9.06
C LEU A 183 18.71 0.22 -10.32
N ASN A 184 19.66 1.14 -10.24
CA ASN A 184 20.60 1.48 -11.31
C ASN A 184 21.73 0.44 -11.42
N VAL A 185 21.35 -0.83 -11.52
CA VAL A 185 22.22 -2.00 -11.65
C VAL A 185 21.91 -2.76 -12.94
N GLU A 186 22.73 -3.76 -13.27
CA GLU A 186 22.45 -4.64 -14.41
C GLU A 186 21.08 -5.29 -14.31
N ARG A 187 20.43 -5.49 -15.47
CA ARG A 187 19.05 -5.98 -15.57
C ARG A 187 18.80 -7.27 -14.79
N ASN A 188 19.72 -8.23 -14.85
CA ASN A 188 19.58 -9.51 -14.14
C ASN A 188 19.54 -9.31 -12.61
N LEU A 189 20.38 -8.42 -12.07
CA LEU A 189 20.35 -8.10 -10.65
C LEU A 189 19.09 -7.33 -10.27
N ARG A 190 18.63 -6.43 -11.14
CA ARG A 190 17.36 -5.70 -10.94
C ARG A 190 16.17 -6.65 -10.87
N ILE A 191 16.13 -7.69 -11.71
CA ILE A 191 15.10 -8.75 -11.65
C ILE A 191 15.12 -9.43 -10.27
N VAL A 192 16.30 -9.79 -9.77
CA VAL A 192 16.45 -10.40 -8.42
C VAL A 192 15.92 -9.45 -7.34
N ILE A 193 16.23 -8.16 -7.42
CA ILE A 193 15.71 -7.15 -6.49
C ILE A 193 14.18 -7.09 -6.52
N PHE A 194 13.58 -7.03 -7.72
CA PHE A 194 12.12 -7.05 -7.88
C PHE A 194 11.50 -8.31 -7.27
N LEU A 195 12.10 -9.49 -7.48
CA LEU A 195 11.65 -10.74 -6.89
C LEU A 195 11.71 -10.69 -5.35
N ILE A 196 12.82 -10.24 -4.78
CA ILE A 196 12.99 -10.11 -3.32
C ILE A 196 11.94 -9.15 -2.74
N VAL A 197 11.79 -7.96 -3.32
CA VAL A 197 10.81 -6.97 -2.86
C VAL A 197 9.38 -7.48 -3.00
N SER A 198 9.07 -8.22 -4.07
CA SER A 198 7.76 -8.87 -4.25
C SER A 198 7.51 -9.94 -3.18
N LEU A 199 8.53 -10.72 -2.81
CA LEU A 199 8.40 -11.69 -1.72
C LEU A 199 8.20 -11.01 -0.36
N ILE A 200 8.82 -9.85 -0.11
CA ILE A 200 8.56 -9.04 1.10
C ILE A 200 7.11 -8.54 1.10
N ALA A 201 6.60 -8.03 -0.02
CA ALA A 201 5.19 -7.61 -0.14
C ALA A 201 4.23 -8.77 0.13
N PHE A 202 4.49 -9.94 -0.45
CA PHE A 202 3.67 -11.13 -0.22
C PHE A 202 3.79 -11.62 1.23
N GLY A 203 4.99 -11.55 1.82
CA GLY A 203 5.20 -11.82 3.24
C GLY A 203 4.38 -10.90 4.14
N ALA A 204 4.29 -9.61 3.80
CA ALA A 204 3.46 -8.63 4.51
C ALA A 204 1.96 -8.97 4.41
N PHE A 205 1.47 -9.37 3.23
CA PHE A 205 0.11 -9.88 3.05
C PHE A 205 -0.16 -11.09 3.96
N CYS A 206 0.73 -12.08 3.94
CA CYS A 206 0.61 -13.28 4.77
C CYS A 206 0.61 -12.94 6.26
N LEU A 207 1.54 -12.08 6.70
CA LEU A 207 1.64 -11.63 8.08
C LEU A 207 0.37 -10.89 8.52
N GLY A 208 -0.16 -10.01 7.67
CA GLY A 208 -1.44 -9.34 7.91
C GLY A 208 -2.58 -10.33 8.14
N LYS A 209 -2.70 -11.36 7.29
CA LYS A 209 -3.70 -12.42 7.46
C LYS A 209 -3.49 -13.29 8.70
N LEU A 210 -2.26 -13.48 9.16
CA LEU A 210 -1.92 -14.32 10.31
C LEU A 210 -2.08 -13.58 11.64
N LEU A 211 -1.79 -12.28 11.67
CA LEU A 211 -1.86 -11.46 12.88
C LEU A 211 -3.25 -10.90 13.14
N HIS A 212 -4.07 -10.69 12.11
CA HIS A 212 -5.42 -10.11 12.27
C HIS A 212 -6.30 -10.76 13.36
N PRO A 213 -6.34 -12.12 13.50
CA PRO A 213 -7.08 -12.77 14.58
C PRO A 213 -6.74 -12.29 16.00
N GLN A 214 -5.53 -11.75 16.21
CA GLN A 214 -5.07 -11.28 17.53
C GLN A 214 -5.66 -9.93 17.92
N PHE A 215 -6.19 -9.17 16.96
CA PHE A 215 -6.71 -7.82 17.18
C PHE A 215 -8.23 -7.79 17.30
N ILE A 216 -8.94 -8.70 16.63
CA ILE A 216 -10.41 -8.79 16.70
C ILE A 216 -10.87 -10.25 16.86
N PRO A 217 -10.56 -10.90 18.00
CA PRO A 217 -10.82 -12.32 18.21
C PRO A 217 -12.31 -12.68 18.25
N GLU A 218 -13.18 -11.75 18.63
CA GLU A 218 -14.63 -11.99 18.69
C GLU A 218 -15.24 -12.22 17.31
N LEU A 219 -14.74 -11.51 16.28
CA LEU A 219 -15.21 -11.67 14.90
C LEU A 219 -14.84 -13.04 14.33
N GLU A 220 -13.62 -13.51 14.62
CA GLU A 220 -13.14 -14.80 14.10
C GLU A 220 -13.90 -15.96 14.75
N LYS A 221 -14.17 -15.87 16.05
CA LYS A 221 -15.01 -16.86 16.75
C LYS A 221 -16.43 -16.92 16.15
N ALA A 222 -17.03 -15.77 15.82
CA ALA A 222 -18.33 -15.74 15.17
C ALA A 222 -18.30 -16.37 13.77
N GLU A 223 -17.25 -16.13 12.96
CA GLU A 223 -17.08 -16.80 11.66
C GLU A 223 -16.88 -18.31 11.79
N GLU A 224 -16.11 -18.77 12.78
CA GLU A 224 -15.90 -20.20 13.03
C GLU A 224 -17.17 -20.91 13.48
N ASP A 225 -17.97 -20.27 14.33
CA ASP A 225 -19.22 -20.84 14.82
C ASP A 225 -20.27 -20.92 13.71
N LEU A 226 -20.35 -19.90 12.83
CA LEU A 226 -21.20 -19.95 11.63
C LEU A 226 -20.82 -21.11 10.68
N LYS A 227 -19.53 -21.36 10.46
CA LYS A 227 -19.05 -22.47 9.62
C LYS A 227 -19.34 -23.86 10.19
N LYS A 228 -19.60 -23.97 11.50
CA LYS A 228 -19.97 -25.25 12.15
C LYS A 228 -21.48 -25.52 12.06
N GLU A 229 -22.28 -24.50 11.77
CA GLU A 229 -23.74 -24.59 11.65
C GLU A 229 -24.22 -24.86 10.21
N GLU A 230 -23.34 -24.70 9.21
CA GLU A 230 -23.56 -25.04 7.79
C GLU A 230 -23.17 -26.49 7.44
#